data_AF-A0A926PYZ5-F1
#
_entry.id   AF-A0A926PYZ5-F1
#
_cell.length_a   1.000
_cell.length_b   1.000
_cell.length_c   1.000
_cell.angle_alpha   90.00
_cell.angle_beta   90.00
_cell.angle_gamma   90.00
#
_symmetry.space_group_name_H-M   'P 1'
#
loop_
_entity.id
_entity.type
_entity.pdbx_description
1 polymer ?
#
loop_
_entity_poly.entity_id
_entity_poly.type
_entity_poly.pdbx_seq_one_letter_code
_entity_poly.pdbx_strand_id
1 'polypeptide(L)'
;MNSDPEVLKTEGFNMFTVGLDFGKAAQRLQAGLSALEGGNGATPPWGDDDIGEKFGVVYEGLRDGMYQSMGSLAERLAGMGMAFTKMGVAHEQNEADEEAIWRETTAQYDGQVELPSGVAMGTVRTPQHP
;
A
#
# COMPACT_ATOMS: atom_id res chain seq x y z
N MET A 1 7.41 -17.32 2.86
CA MET A 1 7.46 -16.13 1.97
C MET A 1 8.35 -15.13 2.67
N ASN A 2 9.59 -14.92 2.20
CA ASN A 2 10.36 -13.73 2.59
C ASN A 2 9.77 -12.59 1.76
N SER A 3 8.94 -11.76 2.38
CA SER A 3 8.45 -10.55 1.73
C SER A 3 9.57 -9.52 1.80
N ASP A 4 10.29 -9.31 0.71
CA ASP A 4 11.34 -8.30 0.63
C ASP A 4 10.79 -6.91 1.03
N PRO A 5 11.34 -6.26 2.08
CA PRO A 5 10.89 -4.95 2.54
C PRO A 5 10.88 -3.89 1.44
N GLU A 6 11.82 -3.94 0.50
CA GLU A 6 11.87 -3.00 -0.63
C GLU A 6 10.70 -3.23 -1.59
N VAL A 7 10.35 -4.48 -1.86
CA VAL A 7 9.19 -4.84 -2.70
C VAL A 7 7.90 -4.34 -2.05
N LEU A 8 7.73 -4.55 -0.74
CA LEU A 8 6.54 -4.09 -0.01
C LEU A 8 6.39 -2.57 -0.03
N LYS A 9 7.49 -1.82 0.16
CA LYS A 9 7.49 -0.36 0.07
C LYS A 9 7.17 0.11 -1.35
N THR A 10 7.75 -0.53 -2.36
CA THR A 10 7.58 -0.16 -3.78
C THR A 10 6.16 -0.42 -4.26
N GLU A 11 5.65 -1.63 -4.04
CA GLU A 11 4.29 -2.00 -4.41
C GLU A 11 3.25 -1.23 -3.60
N GLY A 12 3.54 -0.95 -2.32
CA GLY A 12 2.72 -0.07 -1.50
C GLY A 12 2.60 1.34 -2.08
N PHE A 13 3.72 1.94 -2.49
CA PHE A 13 3.72 3.26 -3.13
C PHE A 13 3.00 3.26 -4.49
N ASN A 14 3.22 2.23 -5.31
CA ASN A 14 2.55 2.08 -6.60
C ASN A 14 1.03 1.99 -6.42
N MET A 15 0.56 1.12 -5.51
CA MET A 15 -0.86 0.95 -5.22
C MET A 15 -1.48 2.23 -4.64
N PHE A 16 -0.75 2.95 -3.79
CA PHE A 16 -1.19 4.23 -3.27
C PHE A 16 -1.39 5.26 -4.40
N THR A 17 -0.43 5.35 -5.31
CA THR A 17 -0.50 6.23 -6.48
C THR A 17 -1.69 5.88 -7.38
N VAL A 18 -1.91 4.58 -7.64
CA VAL A 18 -3.07 4.11 -8.41
C VAL A 18 -4.38 4.52 -7.74
N GLY A 19 -4.50 4.37 -6.42
CA GLY A 19 -5.69 4.80 -5.68
C GLY A 19 -5.96 6.29 -5.80
N LEU A 20 -4.92 7.12 -5.69
CA LEU A 20 -5.02 8.57 -5.87
C LEU A 20 -5.45 8.96 -7.30
N ASP A 21 -4.83 8.35 -8.30
CA ASP A 21 -5.12 8.68 -9.70
C ASP A 21 -6.51 8.20 -10.12
N PHE A 22 -6.93 7.03 -9.64
CA PHE A 22 -8.31 6.57 -9.77
C PHE A 22 -9.29 7.56 -9.12
N GLY A 23 -9.01 8.02 -7.89
CA GLY A 23 -9.82 9.04 -7.22
C GLY A 23 -9.94 10.34 -8.02
N LYS A 24 -8.83 10.84 -8.59
CA LYS A 24 -8.85 12.02 -9.47
C LYS A 24 -9.67 11.77 -10.74
N ALA A 25 -9.55 10.60 -11.35
CA ALA A 25 -10.32 10.23 -12.54
C ALA A 25 -11.82 10.18 -12.23
N ALA A 26 -12.20 9.56 -11.10
CA ALA A 26 -13.58 9.52 -10.62
C ALA A 26 -14.15 10.92 -10.38
N GLN A 27 -13.39 11.82 -9.74
CA GLN A 27 -13.79 13.21 -9.54
C GLN A 27 -14.00 13.97 -10.86
N ARG A 28 -13.12 13.75 -11.86
CA ARG A 28 -13.28 14.34 -13.19
C ARG A 28 -14.53 13.83 -13.90
N LEU A 29 -14.81 12.53 -13.81
CA LEU A 29 -16.03 11.94 -14.35
C LEU A 29 -17.27 12.56 -13.69
N GLN A 30 -17.28 12.64 -12.36
CA GLN A 30 -18.37 13.27 -11.60
C GLN A 30 -18.58 14.72 -12.03
N ALA A 31 -17.52 15.52 -12.09
CA ALA A 31 -17.61 16.91 -12.51
C ALA A 31 -18.14 17.05 -13.94
N GLY A 32 -17.69 16.19 -14.86
CA GLY A 32 -18.13 16.19 -16.25
C GLY A 32 -19.61 15.83 -16.41
N LEU A 33 -20.08 14.81 -15.71
CA LEU A 33 -21.49 14.41 -15.71
C LEU A 33 -22.38 15.50 -15.08
N SER A 34 -21.99 16.05 -13.93
CA SER A 34 -22.74 17.16 -13.31
C SER A 34 -22.77 18.43 -14.17
N ALA A 35 -21.75 18.66 -14.99
CA ALA A 35 -21.77 19.77 -15.96
C ALA A 35 -22.76 19.53 -17.11
N LEU A 36 -22.89 18.27 -17.58
CA LEU A 36 -23.86 17.90 -18.63
C LEU A 36 -25.30 17.96 -18.15
N GLU A 37 -25.54 17.66 -16.88
CA GLU A 37 -26.87 17.66 -16.27
C GLU A 37 -27.48 19.06 -16.18
N GLY A 38 -26.63 20.10 -16.18
CA GLY A 38 -27.05 21.45 -15.88
C GLY A 38 -27.36 21.60 -14.38
N GLY A 39 -26.93 22.72 -13.80
CA GLY A 39 -27.16 22.96 -12.37
C GLY A 39 -28.63 22.98 -11.99
N ASN A 40 -28.91 22.97 -10.68
CA ASN A 40 -30.27 22.94 -10.13
C ASN A 40 -31.23 23.91 -10.85
N GLY A 41 -32.23 23.35 -11.55
CA GLY A 41 -33.28 24.09 -12.24
C GLY A 41 -33.14 24.17 -13.76
N ALA A 42 -32.07 23.65 -14.36
CA ALA A 42 -32.00 23.43 -15.80
C ALA A 42 -32.78 22.17 -16.20
N THR A 43 -33.41 22.19 -17.38
CA THR A 43 -33.97 20.97 -17.97
C THR A 43 -32.83 19.97 -18.19
N PRO A 44 -32.91 18.76 -17.61
CA PRO A 44 -31.86 17.76 -17.77
C PRO A 44 -31.66 17.36 -19.24
N PRO A 45 -30.50 16.82 -19.62
CA PRO A 45 -30.18 16.47 -21.01
C PRO A 45 -31.08 15.37 -21.59
N TRP A 46 -31.80 14.63 -20.75
CA TRP A 46 -32.80 13.64 -21.14
C TRP A 46 -34.23 14.19 -21.23
N GLY A 47 -34.44 15.49 -21.01
CA GLY A 47 -35.74 16.14 -21.08
C GLY A 47 -36.57 16.04 -19.80
N ASP A 48 -37.68 16.79 -19.79
CA ASP A 48 -38.68 16.84 -18.70
C ASP A 48 -40.03 16.20 -19.11
N ASP A 49 -40.05 15.44 -20.21
CA ASP A 49 -41.20 14.65 -20.62
C ASP A 49 -41.31 13.34 -19.81
N ASP A 50 -42.44 12.64 -19.90
CA ASP A 50 -42.69 11.40 -19.11
C ASP A 50 -41.61 10.32 -19.32
N ILE A 51 -41.00 10.29 -20.51
CA ILE A 51 -39.89 9.36 -20.81
C ILE A 51 -38.60 9.86 -20.18
N GLY A 52 -38.29 11.16 -20.30
CA GLY A 52 -37.14 11.81 -19.66
C GLY A 52 -37.17 11.65 -18.15
N GLU A 53 -38.30 11.86 -17.49
CA GLU A 53 -38.43 11.71 -16.03
C GLU A 53 -38.10 10.28 -15.57
N LYS A 54 -38.64 9.26 -16.26
CA LYS A 54 -38.35 7.85 -15.96
C LYS A 54 -36.89 7.50 -16.16
N PHE A 55 -36.28 8.02 -17.24
CA PHE A 55 -34.85 7.86 -17.47
C PHE A 55 -34.03 8.51 -16.35
N GLY A 56 -34.38 9.76 -15.99
CA GLY A 56 -33.72 10.53 -14.94
C GLY A 56 -33.68 9.79 -13.62
N VAL A 57 -34.82 9.25 -13.15
CA VAL A 57 -34.88 8.48 -11.89
C VAL A 57 -33.87 7.32 -11.87
N VAL A 58 -33.77 6.56 -12.97
CA VAL A 58 -32.85 5.42 -13.06
C VAL A 58 -31.41 5.90 -13.17
N TYR A 59 -31.16 6.89 -14.03
CA TYR A 59 -29.84 7.44 -14.28
C TYR A 59 -29.24 8.07 -13.01
N GLU A 60 -29.99 8.92 -12.32
CA GLU A 60 -29.53 9.59 -11.10
C GLU A 60 -29.21 8.58 -10.00
N GLY A 61 -30.06 7.56 -9.82
CA GLY A 61 -29.81 6.48 -8.85
C GLY A 61 -28.53 5.70 -9.16
N LEU A 62 -28.31 5.36 -10.44
CA LEU A 62 -27.08 4.67 -10.87
C LEU A 62 -25.84 5.58 -10.70
N ARG A 63 -25.95 6.84 -11.12
CA ARG A 63 -24.89 7.85 -11.05
C ARG A 63 -24.45 8.08 -9.60
N ASP A 64 -25.40 8.30 -8.70
CA ASP A 64 -25.10 8.58 -7.30
C ASP A 64 -24.47 7.37 -6.61
N GLY A 65 -24.96 6.16 -6.91
CA GLY A 65 -24.33 4.91 -6.47
C GLY A 65 -22.91 4.73 -7.03
N MET A 66 -22.69 5.12 -8.28
CA MET A 66 -21.36 5.11 -8.89
C MET A 66 -20.42 6.12 -8.19
N TYR A 67 -20.87 7.34 -7.89
CA TYR A 67 -20.05 8.34 -7.18
C TYR A 67 -19.60 7.85 -5.80
N GLN A 68 -20.53 7.27 -5.04
CA GLN A 68 -20.21 6.71 -3.71
C GLN A 68 -19.25 5.52 -3.81
N SER A 69 -19.50 4.59 -4.73
CA SER A 69 -18.69 3.38 -4.87
C SER A 69 -17.29 3.66 -5.40
N MET A 70 -17.14 4.58 -6.37
CA MET A 70 -15.82 4.99 -6.89
C MET A 70 -15.01 5.73 -5.82
N GLY A 71 -15.63 6.62 -5.04
CA GLY A 71 -14.94 7.27 -3.91
C GLY A 71 -14.40 6.24 -2.91
N SER A 72 -15.26 5.30 -2.48
CA SER A 72 -14.84 4.25 -1.54
C SER A 72 -13.75 3.34 -2.13
N LEU A 73 -13.81 3.02 -3.42
CA LEU A 73 -12.79 2.20 -4.07
C LEU A 73 -11.44 2.92 -4.12
N ALA A 74 -11.42 4.22 -4.44
CA ALA A 74 -10.21 5.02 -4.43
C ALA A 74 -9.52 5.02 -3.06
N GLU A 75 -10.30 5.24 -2.00
CA GLU A 75 -9.82 5.22 -0.61
C GLU A 75 -9.26 3.84 -0.21
N ARG A 76 -9.95 2.76 -0.59
CA ARG A 76 -9.49 1.39 -0.31
C ARG A 76 -8.18 1.07 -1.02
N LEU A 77 -8.04 1.45 -2.30
CA LEU A 77 -6.79 1.27 -3.05
C LEU A 77 -5.64 2.03 -2.40
N ALA A 78 -5.85 3.31 -2.08
CA ALA A 78 -4.86 4.12 -1.39
C ALA A 78 -4.49 3.54 -0.01
N GLY A 79 -5.48 3.09 0.74
CA GLY A 79 -5.30 2.47 2.06
C GLY A 79 -4.50 1.16 2.01
N MET A 80 -4.74 0.30 1.02
CA MET A 80 -3.94 -0.90 0.80
C MET A 80 -2.47 -0.56 0.50
N GLY A 81 -2.24 0.47 -0.32
CA GLY A 81 -0.88 0.97 -0.58
C GLY A 81 -0.16 1.40 0.71
N MET A 82 -0.82 2.19 1.56
CA MET A 82 -0.25 2.57 2.85
C MET A 82 0.03 1.37 3.77
N ALA A 83 -0.83 0.36 3.76
CA ALA A 83 -0.65 -0.83 4.57
C ALA A 83 0.61 -1.63 4.16
N PHE A 84 0.84 -1.80 2.86
CA PHE A 84 2.05 -2.46 2.36
C PHE A 84 3.32 -1.66 2.65
N THR A 85 3.28 -0.34 2.45
CA THR A 85 4.41 0.53 2.82
C THR A 85 4.73 0.43 4.30
N LYS A 86 3.70 0.44 5.17
CA LYS A 86 3.88 0.28 6.62
C LYS A 86 4.49 -1.07 6.98
N MET A 87 4.07 -2.14 6.30
CA MET A 87 4.62 -3.47 6.50
C MET A 87 6.10 -3.54 6.10
N GLY A 88 6.48 -2.95 4.97
CA GLY A 88 7.88 -2.89 4.54
C GLY A 88 8.76 -2.11 5.53
N VAL A 89 8.30 -0.96 6.01
CA VAL A 89 9.02 -0.17 7.03
C VAL A 89 9.16 -0.94 8.35
N ALA A 90 8.10 -1.63 8.80
CA ALA A 90 8.16 -2.41 10.03
C ALA A 90 9.14 -3.59 9.93
N HIS A 91 9.24 -4.23 8.77
CA HIS A 91 10.18 -5.33 8.55
C HIS A 91 11.64 -4.84 8.58
N GLU A 92 11.93 -3.72 7.92
CA GLU A 92 13.26 -3.09 7.91
C GLU A 92 13.69 -2.64 9.31
N GLN A 93 12.77 -2.07 10.09
CA GLN A 93 13.05 -1.68 11.48
C GLN A 93 13.32 -2.90 12.37
N ASN A 94 12.51 -3.95 12.23
CA ASN A 94 12.69 -5.17 13.01
C ASN A 94 14.04 -5.85 12.73
N GLU A 95 14.46 -5.91 11.45
CA GLU A 95 15.77 -6.44 11.08
C GLU A 95 16.93 -5.60 11.68
N ALA A 96 16.82 -4.27 11.65
CA ALA A 96 17.83 -3.38 12.23
C ALA A 96 17.93 -3.52 13.77
N ASP A 97 16.79 -3.64 14.45
CA ASP A 97 16.73 -3.85 15.89
C ASP A 97 17.32 -5.21 16.29
N GLU A 98 17.00 -6.27 15.54
CA GLU A 98 17.58 -7.61 15.73
C GLU A 98 19.10 -7.61 15.51
N GLU A 99 19.60 -6.93 14.47
CA GLU A 99 21.03 -6.81 14.22
C GLU A 99 21.74 -6.04 15.36
N ALA A 100 21.12 -4.97 15.89
CA ALA A 100 21.66 -4.21 17.01
C ALA A 100 21.77 -5.08 18.28
N ILE A 101 20.72 -5.84 18.60
CA ILE A 101 20.71 -6.79 19.73
C ILE A 101 21.80 -7.86 19.53
N TRP A 102 21.95 -8.40 18.32
CA TRP A 102 22.96 -9.40 18.03
C TRP A 102 24.39 -8.85 18.18
N ARG A 103 24.64 -7.63 17.67
CA ARG A 103 25.95 -6.95 17.81
C ARG A 103 26.28 -6.67 19.28
N GLU A 104 25.31 -6.17 20.05
CA GLU A 104 25.48 -5.92 21.48
C GLU A 104 25.77 -7.23 22.23
N THR A 105 24.96 -8.26 21.99
CA THR A 105 25.12 -9.57 22.62
C THR A 105 26.49 -10.17 22.27
N THR A 106 26.88 -10.16 21.00
CA THR A 106 28.17 -10.68 20.56
C THR A 106 29.34 -9.92 21.17
N ALA A 107 29.25 -8.58 21.26
CA ALA A 107 30.28 -7.75 21.91
C ALA A 107 30.42 -8.05 23.41
N GLN A 108 29.33 -8.42 24.10
CA GLN A 108 29.40 -8.86 25.51
C GLN A 108 30.14 -10.20 25.65
N TYR A 109 30.03 -11.11 24.68
CA TYR A 109 30.69 -12.43 24.71
C TYR A 109 32.10 -12.44 24.14
N ASP A 110 32.47 -11.49 23.27
CA ASP A 110 33.81 -11.39 22.65
C ASP A 110 34.92 -11.02 23.67
N GLY A 111 34.53 -10.61 24.88
CA GLY A 111 35.44 -10.35 26.01
C GLY A 111 35.48 -11.44 27.10
N GLN A 112 34.68 -12.51 26.99
CA GLN A 112 34.53 -13.52 28.07
C GLN A 112 35.03 -14.94 27.74
N VAL A 113 35.63 -15.17 26.57
CA VAL A 113 36.20 -16.49 26.25
C VAL A 113 37.61 -16.61 26.84
N GLU A 114 37.72 -16.79 28.16
CA GLU A 114 38.91 -17.43 28.73
C GLU A 114 38.84 -18.93 28.40
N LEU A 115 39.67 -19.36 27.45
CA LEU A 115 39.91 -20.77 27.22
C LEU A 115 40.53 -21.35 28.50
N PRO A 116 39.93 -22.39 29.13
CA PRO A 116 40.55 -23.03 30.29
C PRO A 116 41.94 -23.53 29.91
N SER A 117 42.92 -23.28 30.79
CA SER A 117 44.32 -23.64 30.58
C SER A 117 44.46 -25.16 30.46
N GLY A 118 44.48 -25.66 29.22
CA GLY A 118 44.60 -27.10 28.93
C GLY A 118 43.97 -27.57 27.62
N VAL A 119 43.19 -26.75 26.91
CA VAL A 119 42.65 -27.15 25.60
C VAL A 119 43.76 -27.05 24.55
N ALA A 120 44.23 -28.21 24.07
CA ALA A 120 45.24 -28.31 23.04
C ALA A 120 44.85 -27.50 21.80
N MET A 121 45.75 -26.64 21.32
CA MET A 121 45.59 -25.92 20.05
C MET A 121 45.54 -26.91 18.88
N GLY A 122 44.33 -27.32 18.50
CA GLY A 122 44.09 -27.98 17.22
C GLY A 122 43.97 -26.92 16.13
N THR A 123 44.90 -26.91 15.17
CA THR A 123 44.78 -26.08 13.97
C THR A 123 43.59 -26.55 13.15
N VAL A 124 42.55 -25.72 13.05
CA VAL A 124 41.44 -25.95 12.11
C VAL A 124 41.99 -25.72 10.70
N ARG A 125 42.25 -26.81 9.97
CA ARG A 125 42.51 -26.76 8.54
C ARG A 125 41.21 -26.45 7.81
N THR A 126 41.15 -25.32 7.13
CA THR A 126 40.12 -25.03 6.13
C THR A 126 40.20 -26.04 4.99
N PRO A 127 39.08 -26.65 4.54
CA PRO A 127 39.08 -27.52 3.39
C PRO A 127 39.32 -26.70 2.12
N GLN A 128 40.42 -26.99 1.43
CA GLN A 128 40.60 -26.60 0.03
C GLN A 128 39.74 -27.52 -0.83
N HIS A 129 38.75 -26.97 -1.53
CA HIS A 129 38.03 -27.70 -2.57
C HIS A 129 38.71 -27.49 -3.94
N PRO A 130 38.77 -28.53 -4.80
CA PRO A 130 39.37 -28.51 -6.13
C PRO A 130 38.53 -27.74 -7.17
#